data_AF-Q4T7P5-F1
#
_entry.id   AF-Q4T7P5-F1
#
_cell.length_a   1.000
_cell.length_b   1.000
_cell.length_c   1.000
_cell.angle_alpha   90.00
_cell.angle_beta   90.00
_cell.angle_gamma   90.00
#
_symmetry.space_group_name_H-M   'P 1'
#
loop_
_entity.id
_entity.type
_entity.pdbx_description
1 polymer ?
#
loop_
_entity_poly.entity_id
_entity_poly.type
_entity_poly.pdbx_seq_one_letter_code
_entity_poly.pdbx_strand_id
1 'polypeptide(L)'
;MAAHEILPVRSVMHSRGMAAHSTCPRPGCGAPESVRHLLWECSAAVDQWAMAGSLQFPYLPAREVLTAQLVLFGVSPQNIQAKDFAKQWLTLAAIKDAIWTSRNLLVRKHMQIPPAAVIRMAAATVKENRAAGGRP
;
A
#
# COMPACT_ATOMS: atom_id res chain seq x y z
N MET A 1 -3.75 2.98 -11.11
CA MET A 1 -4.20 3.98 -10.12
C MET A 1 -3.04 4.72 -9.48
N ALA A 2 -2.14 4.06 -8.73
CA ALA A 2 -1.00 4.74 -8.11
C ALA A 2 -0.07 5.42 -9.15
N ALA A 3 0.15 4.79 -10.30
CA ALA A 3 1.05 5.29 -11.34
C ALA A 3 0.62 6.62 -12.01
N HIS A 4 -0.68 6.94 -11.99
CA HIS A 4 -1.21 8.17 -12.60
C HIS A 4 -1.58 9.22 -11.54
N GLU A 5 -1.21 8.99 -10.27
CA GLU A 5 -1.53 9.88 -9.15
C GLU A 5 -3.03 10.21 -8.99
N ILE A 6 -3.91 9.33 -9.48
CA ILE A 6 -5.36 9.56 -9.50
C ILE A 6 -6.08 9.16 -8.20
N LEU A 7 -5.36 8.66 -7.20
CA LEU A 7 -5.99 8.34 -5.91
C LEU A 7 -6.47 9.64 -5.25
N PRO A 8 -7.66 9.64 -4.60
CA PRO A 8 -8.18 10.81 -3.89
C PRO A 8 -7.46 11.00 -2.54
N VAL A 9 -6.14 11.25 -2.63
CA VAL A 9 -5.29 11.72 -1.54
C VAL A 9 -5.55 13.20 -1.28
N ARG A 10 -5.22 13.69 -0.09
CA ARG A 10 -5.56 15.05 0.34
C ARG A 10 -4.98 16.12 -0.57
N SER A 11 -3.78 15.96 -1.12
CA SER A 11 -3.22 16.94 -2.05
C SER A 11 -4.07 17.11 -3.31
N VAL A 12 -4.50 16.00 -3.93
CA VAL A 12 -5.37 15.99 -5.12
C VAL A 12 -6.78 16.47 -4.81
N MET A 13 -7.33 16.10 -3.64
CA MET A 13 -8.65 16.56 -3.24
C MET A 13 -8.66 18.06 -2.94
N HIS A 14 -7.64 18.56 -2.24
CA HIS A 14 -7.50 19.97 -1.89
C HIS A 14 -7.34 20.85 -3.12
N SER A 15 -6.50 20.46 -4.09
CA SER A 15 -6.33 21.24 -5.33
C SER A 15 -7.61 21.35 -6.16
N ARG A 16 -8.58 20.47 -5.92
CA ARG A 16 -9.91 20.47 -6.55
C ARG A 16 -11.02 21.03 -5.65
N GLY A 17 -10.68 21.62 -4.51
CA GLY A 17 -11.65 22.18 -3.56
C GLY A 17 -12.51 21.14 -2.82
N MET A 18 -12.14 19.85 -2.87
CA MET A 18 -12.89 18.76 -2.24
C MET A 18 -12.42 18.39 -0.83
N ALA A 19 -11.31 18.99 -0.37
CA ALA A 19 -10.79 18.83 0.98
C ALA A 19 -10.27 20.16 1.54
N ALA A 20 -10.53 20.42 2.81
CA ALA A 20 -10.07 21.64 3.49
C ALA A 20 -8.55 21.73 3.67
N HIS A 21 -7.87 20.58 3.71
CA HIS A 21 -6.43 20.49 3.91
C HIS A 21 -5.81 19.50 2.92
N SER A 22 -4.57 19.77 2.51
CA SER A 22 -3.74 18.92 1.65
C SER A 22 -2.85 17.95 2.45
N THR A 23 -2.87 18.04 3.78
CA THR A 23 -1.98 17.31 4.69
C THR A 23 -2.49 15.90 5.02
N CYS A 24 -1.57 15.03 5.40
CA CYS A 24 -1.82 13.65 5.78
C CYS A 24 -2.78 13.60 6.98
N PRO A 25 -3.86 12.79 6.91
CA PRO A 25 -4.85 12.70 7.97
C PRO A 25 -4.36 11.91 9.20
N ARG A 26 -3.17 11.30 9.14
CA ARG A 26 -2.64 10.52 10.26
C ARG A 26 -2.15 11.46 11.37
N PRO A 27 -2.51 11.19 12.64
CA PRO A 27 -2.04 11.97 13.77
C PRO A 27 -0.50 12.08 13.78
N GLY A 28 0.01 13.29 13.97
CA GLY A 28 1.46 13.56 14.06
C GLY A 28 2.23 13.54 12.74
N CYS A 29 1.60 13.28 11.58
CA CYS A 29 2.31 13.27 10.31
C CYS A 29 2.45 14.68 9.69
N GLY A 30 1.34 15.37 9.44
CA GLY A 30 1.32 16.76 8.96
C GLY A 30 1.88 17.03 7.55
N ALA A 31 2.61 16.10 6.93
CA ALA A 31 3.16 16.25 5.58
C ALA A 31 2.07 16.27 4.50
N PRO A 32 2.30 16.89 3.32
CA PRO A 32 1.37 16.82 2.20
C PRO A 32 1.08 15.35 1.79
N GLU A 33 -0.20 14.97 1.73
CA GLU A 33 -0.58 13.60 1.38
C GLU A 33 -0.60 13.42 -0.14
N SER A 34 0.51 12.97 -0.71
CA SER A 34 0.59 12.44 -2.08
C SER A 34 0.37 10.91 -2.09
N VAL A 35 0.24 10.31 -3.29
CA VAL A 35 0.21 8.84 -3.43
C VAL A 35 1.50 8.21 -2.92
N ARG A 36 2.64 8.81 -3.28
CA ARG A 36 3.96 8.39 -2.80
C ARG A 36 4.06 8.50 -1.29
N HIS A 37 3.59 9.60 -0.71
CA HIS A 37 3.56 9.76 0.73
C HIS A 37 2.74 8.66 1.39
N LEU A 38 1.49 8.49 0.95
CA LEU A 38 0.56 7.52 1.52
C LEU A 38 1.06 6.08 1.45
N LEU A 39 1.68 5.68 0.34
CA LEU A 39 2.05 4.28 0.09
C LEU A 39 3.50 3.95 0.46
N TRP A 40 4.37 4.94 0.71
CA TRP A 40 5.79 4.70 0.91
C TRP A 40 6.43 5.53 2.02
N GLU A 41 6.25 6.85 2.01
CA GLU A 41 7.04 7.77 2.87
C GLU A 41 6.41 8.05 4.23
N CYS A 42 5.09 7.90 4.35
CA CYS A 42 4.39 8.09 5.62
C CYS A 42 4.90 7.07 6.65
N SER A 43 5.11 7.51 7.89
CA SER A 43 5.58 6.63 8.98
C SER A 43 4.73 5.36 9.11
N ALA A 44 3.41 5.49 9.02
CA ALA A 44 2.51 4.34 9.06
C ALA A 44 2.72 3.37 7.88
N ALA A 45 3.01 3.89 6.68
CA ALA A 45 3.33 3.03 5.53
C ALA A 45 4.68 2.32 5.75
N VAL A 46 5.68 3.03 6.26
CA VAL A 46 6.99 2.46 6.62
C VAL A 46 6.80 1.31 7.61
N ASP A 47 6.04 1.51 8.68
CA ASP A 47 5.74 0.50 9.69
C ASP A 47 4.99 -0.70 9.08
N GLN A 48 4.04 -0.44 8.19
CA GLN A 48 3.27 -1.49 7.50
C GLN A 48 4.18 -2.33 6.59
N TRP A 49 5.07 -1.70 5.81
CA TRP A 49 6.03 -2.44 5.00
C TRP A 49 7.07 -3.19 5.82
N ALA A 50 7.47 -2.68 6.99
CA ALA A 50 8.36 -3.39 7.90
C ALA A 50 7.67 -4.59 8.56
N MET A 51 6.40 -4.43 8.93
CA MET A 51 5.58 -5.49 9.54
C MET A 51 5.15 -6.57 8.53
N ALA A 52 4.98 -6.19 7.26
CA ALA A 52 4.84 -7.12 6.17
C ALA A 52 6.20 -7.81 5.94
N GLY A 53 6.46 -8.88 6.69
CA GLY A 53 7.67 -9.69 6.54
C GLY A 53 7.50 -10.82 5.52
N SER A 54 8.62 -11.35 5.03
CA SER A 54 8.68 -12.47 4.08
C SER A 54 8.03 -13.75 4.63
N LEU A 55 7.98 -13.94 5.96
CA LEU A 55 7.28 -15.06 6.59
C LEU A 55 5.78 -15.07 6.29
N GLN A 56 5.12 -13.91 6.30
CA GLN A 56 3.70 -13.78 5.97
C GLN A 56 3.49 -13.64 4.45
N PHE A 57 4.47 -13.06 3.75
CA PHE A 57 4.41 -12.80 2.32
C PHE A 57 5.64 -13.35 1.60
N PRO A 58 5.65 -14.62 1.19
CA PRO A 58 6.84 -15.25 0.60
C PRO A 58 7.39 -14.58 -0.67
N TYR A 59 6.56 -13.82 -1.39
CA TYR A 59 6.95 -13.11 -2.60
C TYR A 59 7.20 -11.61 -2.37
N LEU A 60 7.13 -11.15 -1.12
CA LEU A 60 7.55 -9.81 -0.77
C LEU A 60 9.08 -9.79 -0.66
N PRO A 61 9.78 -8.92 -1.42
CA PRO A 61 11.21 -8.79 -1.26
C PRO A 61 11.59 -8.34 0.15
N ALA A 62 12.82 -8.66 0.54
CA ALA A 62 13.41 -8.14 1.76
C ALA A 62 13.37 -6.59 1.77
N ARG A 63 13.33 -5.99 2.97
CA ARG A 63 13.12 -4.55 3.13
C ARG A 63 14.18 -3.72 2.42
N GLU A 64 15.40 -4.22 2.34
CA GLU A 64 16.56 -3.61 1.68
C GLU A 64 16.40 -3.56 0.16
N VAL A 65 15.65 -4.50 -0.41
CA VAL A 65 15.38 -4.60 -1.85
C VAL A 65 14.11 -3.84 -2.23
N LEU A 66 13.23 -3.58 -1.25
CA LEU A 66 11.97 -2.89 -1.48
C LEU A 66 12.24 -1.40 -1.75
N THR A 67 11.93 -0.95 -2.96
CA THR A 67 12.08 0.46 -3.37
C THR A 67 10.72 1.12 -3.61
N ALA A 68 10.69 2.45 -3.55
CA ALA A 68 9.50 3.22 -3.95
C ALA A 68 9.08 2.90 -5.40
N GLN A 69 10.03 2.71 -6.32
CA GLN A 69 9.74 2.38 -7.71
C GLN A 69 9.03 1.04 -7.84
N LEU A 70 9.52 0.03 -7.13
CA LEU A 70 8.90 -1.28 -7.11
C LEU A 70 7.51 -1.24 -6.47
N VAL A 71 7.36 -0.59 -5.31
CA VAL A 71 6.06 -0.50 -4.62
C VAL A 71 5.03 0.22 -5.48
N LEU A 72 5.37 1.39 -6.00
CA LEU A 72 4.41 2.26 -6.69
C LEU A 72 4.12 1.76 -8.11
N PHE A 73 5.15 1.34 -8.85
CA PHE A 73 5.07 1.11 -10.29
C PHE A 73 5.37 -0.33 -10.71
N GLY A 74 5.84 -1.19 -9.81
CA GLY A 74 6.19 -2.57 -10.15
C GLY A 74 7.51 -2.68 -10.91
N VAL A 75 8.31 -1.62 -10.93
CA VAL A 75 9.61 -1.62 -11.63
C VAL A 75 10.64 -2.23 -10.69
N SER A 76 11.06 -3.47 -10.99
CA SER A 76 12.13 -4.16 -10.29
C SER A 76 13.46 -3.98 -11.03
N PRO A 77 14.56 -3.65 -10.33
CA PRO A 77 15.89 -3.67 -10.94
C PRO A 77 16.42 -5.09 -11.16
N GLN A 78 15.76 -6.11 -10.60
CA GLN A 78 16.16 -7.51 -10.67
C GLN A 78 15.47 -8.23 -11.81
N ASN A 79 16.22 -9.11 -12.50
CA ASN A 79 15.65 -10.00 -13.51
C ASN A 79 14.88 -11.14 -12.82
N ILE A 80 13.55 -11.02 -12.79
CA ILE A 80 12.62 -11.96 -12.15
C ILE A 80 11.76 -12.61 -13.23
N GLN A 81 11.50 -13.92 -13.09
CA GLN A 81 10.59 -14.62 -14.00
C GLN A 81 9.17 -14.03 -13.90
N ALA A 82 8.50 -13.88 -15.05
CA ALA A 82 7.17 -13.27 -15.12
C ALA A 82 6.14 -13.87 -14.14
N LYS A 83 6.17 -15.20 -13.95
CA LYS A 83 5.27 -15.91 -13.01
C LYS A 83 5.50 -15.51 -11.55
N ASP A 84 6.74 -15.26 -11.17
CA ASP A 84 7.11 -14.91 -9.79
C ASP A 84 6.92 -13.41 -9.57
N PHE A 85 7.18 -12.61 -10.59
CA PHE A 85 6.82 -11.19 -10.61
C PHE A 85 5.31 -10.98 -10.45
N ALA A 86 4.46 -11.78 -11.09
CA ALA A 86 3.01 -11.67 -10.94
C ALA A 86 2.57 -11.89 -9.48
N LYS A 87 3.16 -12.89 -8.79
CA LYS A 87 2.88 -13.17 -7.38
C LYS A 87 3.43 -12.09 -6.44
N GLN A 88 4.60 -11.56 -6.75
CA GLN A 88 5.18 -10.41 -6.07
C GLN A 88 4.31 -9.16 -6.24
N TRP A 89 3.87 -8.87 -7.45
CA TRP A 89 3.02 -7.72 -7.74
C TRP A 89 1.66 -7.84 -7.05
N LEU A 90 1.05 -9.03 -7.05
CA LEU A 90 -0.18 -9.29 -6.29
C LEU A 90 0.02 -9.01 -4.79
N THR A 91 1.16 -9.44 -4.23
CA THR A 91 1.50 -9.21 -2.83
C THR A 91 1.63 -7.70 -2.54
N LEU A 92 2.36 -6.97 -3.37
CA LEU A 92 2.51 -5.52 -3.25
C LEU A 92 1.16 -4.80 -3.41
N ALA A 93 0.31 -5.24 -4.34
CA ALA A 93 -1.00 -4.69 -4.57
C ALA A 93 -1.93 -4.88 -3.36
N ALA A 94 -1.95 -6.08 -2.77
CA ALA A 94 -2.75 -6.37 -1.58
C ALA A 94 -2.33 -5.51 -0.38
N ILE A 95 -1.02 -5.32 -0.16
CA ILE A 95 -0.54 -4.45 0.91
C ILE A 95 -0.95 -2.99 0.63
N LYS A 96 -0.69 -2.47 -0.59
CA LYS A 96 -1.11 -1.11 -0.97
C LYS A 96 -2.61 -0.88 -0.76
N ASP A 97 -3.44 -1.84 -1.14
CA ASP A 97 -4.88 -1.75 -0.97
C ASP A 97 -5.30 -1.75 0.51
N ALA A 98 -4.65 -2.55 1.35
CA ALA A 98 -4.89 -2.52 2.80
C ALA A 98 -4.47 -1.18 3.43
N ILE A 99 -3.32 -0.61 3.01
CA ILE A 99 -2.87 0.73 3.45
C ILE A 99 -3.90 1.80 3.04
N TRP A 100 -4.35 1.77 1.78
CA TRP A 100 -5.38 2.65 1.24
C TRP A 100 -6.69 2.53 2.02
N THR A 101 -7.15 1.31 2.27
CA THR A 101 -8.37 1.02 3.02
C THR A 101 -8.28 1.52 4.45
N SER A 102 -7.17 1.26 5.15
CA SER A 102 -6.89 1.80 6.48
C SER A 102 -6.99 3.32 6.52
N ARG A 103 -6.40 4.02 5.54
CA ARG A 103 -6.51 5.47 5.43
C ARG A 103 -7.94 5.93 5.20
N ASN A 104 -8.70 5.24 4.35
CA ASN A 104 -10.10 5.62 4.09
C ASN A 104 -11.01 5.42 5.31
N LEU A 105 -10.76 4.38 6.11
CA LEU A 105 -11.46 4.19 7.38
C LEU A 105 -11.15 5.31 8.37
N LEU A 106 -9.89 5.76 8.42
CA LEU A 106 -9.51 6.92 9.21
C LEU A 106 -10.24 8.20 8.75
N VAL A 107 -10.26 8.47 7.44
CA VAL A 107 -10.84 9.71 6.90
C VAL A 107 -12.38 9.71 6.97
N ARG A 108 -13.04 8.59 6.63
CA ARG A 108 -14.51 8.54 6.48
C ARG A 108 -15.23 8.13 7.75
N LYS A 109 -14.56 7.39 8.63
CA LYS A 109 -15.16 6.78 9.83
C LYS A 109 -14.40 7.13 11.11
N HIS A 110 -13.36 7.97 11.04
CA HIS A 110 -12.52 8.33 12.18
C HIS A 110 -11.91 7.11 12.91
N MET A 111 -11.74 6.00 12.18
CA MET A 111 -11.31 4.73 12.75
C MET A 111 -9.83 4.49 12.47
N GLN A 112 -9.03 4.43 13.53
CA GLN A 112 -7.63 4.05 13.43
C GLN A 112 -7.49 2.53 13.49
N ILE A 113 -7.00 1.95 12.39
CA ILE A 113 -6.77 0.51 12.29
C ILE A 113 -5.34 0.20 12.77
N PRO A 114 -5.16 -0.72 13.73
CA PRO A 114 -3.82 -1.14 14.17
C PRO A 114 -3.01 -1.71 13.00
N PRO A 115 -1.68 -1.43 12.90
CA PRO A 115 -0.85 -1.91 11.80
C PRO A 115 -0.97 -3.42 11.54
N ALA A 116 -0.98 -4.23 12.60
CA ALA A 116 -1.13 -5.69 12.48
C ALA A 116 -2.45 -6.10 11.83
N ALA A 117 -3.54 -5.36 12.06
CA ALA A 117 -4.82 -5.62 11.41
C ALA A 117 -4.77 -5.28 9.92
N VAL A 118 -4.09 -4.20 9.54
CA VAL A 118 -3.86 -3.84 8.13
C VAL A 118 -3.09 -4.95 7.41
N ILE A 119 -2.07 -5.51 8.05
CA ILE A 119 -1.29 -6.61 7.46
C ILE A 119 -2.13 -7.90 7.33
N ARG A 120 -2.97 -8.20 8.32
CA ARG A 120 -3.92 -9.33 8.22
C ARG A 120 -4.92 -9.16 7.07
N MET A 121 -5.40 -7.93 6.82
CA MET A 121 -6.27 -7.65 5.68
C MET A 121 -5.55 -7.98 4.36
N ALA A 122 -4.31 -7.51 4.19
CA ALA A 122 -3.51 -7.81 3.00
C ALA A 122 -3.27 -9.33 2.84
N ALA A 123 -2.95 -10.04 3.92
CA ALA A 123 -2.76 -11.49 3.90
C ALA A 123 -4.04 -12.25 3.49
N ALA A 124 -5.21 -11.82 3.96
CA ALA A 124 -6.50 -12.39 3.56
C ALA A 124 -6.74 -12.21 2.05
N THR A 125 -6.50 -11.00 1.52
CA THR A 125 -6.62 -10.73 0.08
C THR A 125 -5.70 -11.62 -0.76
N VAL A 126 -4.44 -11.81 -0.35
CA VAL A 126 -3.51 -12.70 -1.07
C VAL A 126 -4.00 -14.16 -1.04
N LYS A 127 -4.52 -14.63 0.10
CA LYS A 127 -5.04 -16.00 0.26
C LYS A 127 -6.27 -16.24 -0.63
N GLU A 128 -7.20 -15.30 -0.68
CA GLU A 128 -8.40 -15.36 -1.52
C GLU A 128 -8.06 -15.43 -3.01
N ASN A 129 -7.13 -14.59 -3.48
CA ASN A 129 -6.70 -14.60 -4.87
C ASN A 129 -5.99 -15.91 -5.26
N ARG A 130 -5.24 -16.53 -4.34
CA ARG A 130 -4.66 -17.87 -4.57
C ARG A 130 -5.73 -18.95 -4.70
N ALA A 131 -6.79 -18.88 -3.89
CA ALA A 131 -7.90 -19.83 -3.97
C ALA A 131 -8.71 -19.66 -5.28
N ALA A 132 -8.85 -18.43 -5.77
CA ALA A 132 -9.56 -18.14 -7.02
C ALA A 132 -8.76 -18.54 -8.29
N GLY A 133 -7.43 -18.44 -8.26
CA GLY A 133 -6.55 -18.80 -9.39
C GLY A 133 -6.28 -20.31 -9.56
N GLY A 134 -6.93 -21.17 -8.77
CA GLY A 134 -6.73 -22.62 -8.75
C GLY A 134 -7.68 -23.45 -9.64
N ARG A 135 -8.34 -22.86 -10.64
CA ARG A 135 -9.08 -23.67 -11.62
C ARG A 135 -8.17 -24.07 -12.79
N PRO A 136 -8.17 -25.36 -13.19
CA PRO A 136 -7.42 -25.85 -14.34
C PRO A 136 -7.91 -25.23 -15.66
#